data_AF-A0A658NL02-F1
#
_entry.id   AF-A0A658NL02-F1
#
_cell.length_a   1.000
_cell.length_b   1.000
_cell.length_c   1.000
_cell.angle_alpha   90.00
_cell.angle_beta   90.00
_cell.angle_gamma   90.00
#
_symmetry.space_group_name_H-M   'P 1'
#
loop_
_entity.id
_entity.type
_entity.pdbx_description
1 polymer ?
#
loop_
_entity_poly.entity_id
_entity_poly.type
_entity_poly.pdbx_seq_one_letter_code
_entity_poly.pdbx_strand_id
1 'polypeptide(L)'
;SASEIVSGALQDYSRATLVGETTFGKGLVQSIEPLSNGGAMKGTTAVYLTPKGRDINKKGIAPDVGATDDPETAAADETVDAA
;
A
#
# COMPACT_ATOMS: atom_id res chain seq x y z
N SER A 1 3.18 -1.33 1.88
CA SER A 1 3.78 -1.29 3.23
C SER A 1 2.84 -0.50 4.15
N ALA A 2 3.31 0.20 5.18
CA ALA A 2 2.45 0.85 6.19
C ALA A 2 1.34 1.74 5.60
N SER A 3 1.63 2.55 4.58
CA SER A 3 0.62 3.40 3.94
C SER A 3 -0.55 2.60 3.37
N GLU A 4 -0.27 1.46 2.73
CA GLU A 4 -1.30 0.59 2.16
C GLU A 4 -2.13 -0.11 3.24
N ILE A 5 -1.52 -0.42 4.39
CA ILE A 5 -2.22 -0.98 5.55
C ILE A 5 -3.20 0.06 6.10
N VAL A 6 -2.77 1.32 6.23
CA VAL A 6 -3.62 2.42 6.70
C VAL A 6 -4.75 2.68 5.71
N SER A 7 -4.45 2.87 4.42
CA SER A 7 -5.47 3.11 3.39
C SER A 7 -6.47 1.95 3.31
N GLY A 8 -6.00 0.70 3.31
CA GLY A 8 -6.85 -0.47 3.29
C GLY A 8 -7.73 -0.59 4.53
N ALA A 9 -7.21 -0.28 5.73
CA ALA A 9 -8.01 -0.29 6.96
C ALA A 9 -9.08 0.80 6.98
N LEU A 10 -8.75 2.01 6.52
CA LEU A 10 -9.72 3.10 6.41
C LEU A 10 -10.84 2.77 5.41
N GLN A 11 -10.49 2.22 4.24
CA GLN A 11 -11.45 1.78 3.23
C GLN A 11 -12.33 0.62 3.73
N ASP A 12 -11.71 -0.41 4.33
CA ASP A 12 -12.42 -1.59 4.84
C ASP A 12 -13.49 -1.21 5.86
N TYR A 13 -13.22 -0.23 6.72
CA TYR A 13 -14.17 0.27 7.71
C TYR A 13 -15.03 1.44 7.23
N SER A 14 -14.96 1.80 5.94
CA SER A 14 -15.69 2.94 5.36
C SER A 14 -15.47 4.23 6.17
N ARG A 15 -14.22 4.48 6.58
CA ARG A 15 -13.78 5.65 7.37
C ARG A 15 -13.14 6.74 6.53
N ALA A 16 -12.77 6.43 5.29
CA ALA A 16 -12.30 7.39 4.31
C ALA A 16 -12.66 6.91 2.90
N THR A 17 -12.78 7.84 1.97
CA THR A 17 -12.79 7.59 0.52
C THR A 17 -11.34 7.67 0.04
N LEU A 18 -10.88 6.67 -0.69
CA LEU A 18 -9.58 6.67 -1.33
C LEU A 18 -9.68 7.26 -2.73
N VAL A 19 -8.89 8.30 -3.01
CA VAL A 19 -8.82 8.96 -4.32
C VAL A 19 -7.39 8.84 -4.85
N GLY A 20 -7.24 8.58 -6.14
CA GLY A 20 -5.92 8.46 -6.79
C GLY A 20 -5.80 7.20 -7.65
N GLU A 21 -4.64 6.54 -7.56
CA GLU A 21 -4.34 5.32 -8.31
C GLU A 21 -4.15 4.09 -7.41
N THR A 22 -4.09 2.90 -8.02
CA THR A 22 -3.84 1.67 -7.26
C THR A 22 -2.43 1.69 -6.67
N THR A 23 -2.32 1.38 -5.38
CA THR A 23 -1.02 1.39 -4.69
C THR A 23 -0.08 0.27 -5.15
N PHE A 24 1.20 0.38 -4.83
CA PHE A 24 2.25 -0.52 -5.31
C PHE A 24 2.05 -2.02 -4.99
N GLY A 25 1.48 -2.37 -3.83
CA GLY A 25 1.25 -3.75 -3.42
C GLY A 25 2.38 -4.39 -2.64
N LYS A 26 3.04 -3.67 -1.72
CA LYS A 26 4.06 -4.29 -0.85
C LYS A 26 3.44 -4.74 0.46
N GLY A 27 3.01 -6.00 0.52
CA GLY A 27 2.31 -6.59 1.68
C GLY A 27 3.14 -7.50 2.57
N LEU A 28 4.46 -7.41 2.57
CA LEU A 28 5.34 -8.39 3.23
C LEU A 28 6.11 -7.83 4.42
N VAL A 29 6.31 -8.66 5.44
CA VAL A 29 7.25 -8.42 6.55
C VAL A 29 8.55 -9.14 6.23
N GLN A 30 9.67 -8.45 6.40
CA GLN A 30 11.00 -9.03 6.22
C GLN A 30 11.77 -8.98 7.55
N SER A 31 12.35 -10.11 7.94
CA SER A 31 13.23 -10.23 9.09
C SER A 31 14.66 -10.52 8.64
N ILE A 32 15.62 -10.19 9.50
CA ILE A 32 17.04 -10.46 9.27
C ILE A 32 17.49 -11.44 10.36
N GLU A 33 17.97 -12.61 9.95
CA GLU A 33 18.52 -13.64 10.81
C GLU A 33 20.05 -13.68 10.65
N PRO A 34 20.83 -13.29 11.67
CA PRO A 34 22.29 -13.39 11.63
C PRO A 34 22.76 -14.85 11.52
N LEU A 35 23.83 -15.09 10.77
CA LEU A 35 24.46 -16.41 10.60
C LEU A 35 25.79 -16.48 11.36
N SER A 36 26.18 -17.69 11.76
CA SER A 36 27.40 -17.93 12.56
C SER A 36 28.70 -17.51 11.86
N ASN A 37 28.69 -17.38 10.54
CA ASN A 37 29.83 -16.94 9.73
C ASN A 37 29.93 -15.41 9.58
N GLY A 38 29.12 -14.64 10.32
CA GLY A 38 29.07 -13.17 10.23
C GLY A 38 28.22 -12.62 9.09
N GLY A 39 27.58 -13.49 8.28
CA GLY A 39 26.56 -13.09 7.31
C GLY A 39 25.18 -12.94 7.94
N ALA A 40 24.16 -12.67 7.11
CA ALA A 40 22.77 -12.67 7.53
C ALA A 40 21.83 -13.12 6.41
N MET A 41 20.73 -13.76 6.77
CA MET A 41 19.64 -14.12 5.87
C MET A 41 18.51 -13.11 6.04
N LYS A 42 18.13 -12.45 4.94
CA LYS A 42 16.94 -11.57 4.91
C LYS A 42 15.80 -12.32 4.24
N GLY A 43 14.79 -12.68 5.02
CA GLY A 43 13.68 -13.50 4.58
C GLY A 43 12.34 -12.82 4.80
N THR A 44 11.35 -13.15 3.96
CA THR A 44 9.95 -12.81 4.24
C THR A 44 9.43 -13.74 5.32
N THR A 45 8.86 -13.18 6.38
CA THR A 45 8.40 -13.94 7.56
C THR A 45 6.90 -13.86 7.76
N ALA A 46 6.23 -12.84 7.21
CA ALA A 46 4.78 -12.71 7.30
C ALA A 46 4.20 -11.89 6.14
N VAL A 47 2.88 -11.95 6.03
CA VAL A 47 2.06 -11.15 5.12
C VAL A 47 1.16 -10.22 5.93
N TYR A 48 0.93 -9.02 5.41
CA TYR A 48 -0.09 -8.10 5.92
C TYR A 48 -1.41 -8.33 5.21
N LEU A 49 -2.48 -8.48 5.99
CA LEU A 49 -3.84 -8.47 5.51
C LEU A 49 -4.55 -7.23 6.05
N THR A 50 -5.48 -6.68 5.28
CA THR A 50 -6.39 -5.64 5.80
C THR A 50 -7.33 -6.24 6.85
N PRO A 51 -8.07 -5.43 7.63
CA PRO A 51 -9.00 -5.93 8.65
C PRO A 51 -10.06 -6.91 8.11
N LYS A 52 -10.48 -6.79 6.85
CA LYS A 52 -11.39 -7.74 6.18
C LYS A 52 -10.67 -8.90 5.47
N GLY A 53 -9.38 -9.09 5.71
CA GLY A 53 -8.61 -10.22 5.20
C GLY A 53 -8.10 -10.07 3.76
N ARG A 54 -8.11 -8.86 3.19
CA ARG A 54 -7.60 -8.63 1.83
C ARG A 54 -6.07 -8.71 1.83
N ASP A 55 -5.53 -9.59 0.99
CA ASP A 55 -4.10 -9.63 0.69
C ASP A 55 -3.74 -8.50 -0.27
N ILE A 56 -2.82 -7.64 0.15
CA ILE A 56 -2.36 -6.47 -0.61
C ILE A 56 -1.09 -6.76 -1.42
N ASN A 57 -0.41 -7.88 -1.17
CA ASN A 57 0.86 -8.17 -1.80
C ASN A 57 0.72 -8.40 -3.31
N LYS A 58 1.53 -7.70 -4.10
CA LYS A 58 1.49 -7.63 -5.57
C LYS A 58 0.18 -7.12 -6.18
N LYS A 59 -0.77 -6.65 -5.36
CA LYS A 59 -2.09 -6.19 -5.78
C LYS A 59 -2.32 -4.72 -5.48
N GLY A 60 -1.83 -4.25 -4.33
CA GLY A 60 -2.12 -2.91 -3.84
C GLY A 60 -3.53 -2.78 -3.25
N ILE A 61 -3.90 -1.53 -3.00
CA ILE A 61 -5.23 -1.07 -2.63
C ILE A 61 -5.74 -0.24 -3.81
N ALA A 62 -6.87 -0.66 -4.37
CA ALA A 62 -7.57 0.12 -5.38
C ALA A 62 -8.27 1.32 -4.73
N PRO A 63 -8.25 2.50 -5.38
CA PRO A 63 -8.98 3.66 -4.91
C PRO A 63 -10.49 3.46 -5.07
N ASP A 64 -11.28 4.20 -4.29
CA ASP A 64 -12.72 4.30 -4.47
C ASP A 64 -13.06 5.24 -5.65
N VAL A 65 -12.22 6.27 -5.86
CA VAL A 65 -12.31 7.21 -6.98
C VAL A 65 -10.96 7.25 -7.72
N GLY A 66 -10.97 6.90 -9.00
CA GLY A 66 -9.77 6.95 -9.83
C GLY A 66 -9.38 8.37 -10.19
N ALA A 67 -8.13 8.75 -9.94
CA ALA A 67 -7.51 9.98 -10.39
C ALA A 67 -6.06 9.70 -10.74
N THR A 68 -5.71 9.88 -12.01
CA THR A 68 -4.34 9.71 -12.51
C THR A 68 -3.68 11.07 -12.57
N ASP A 69 -2.52 11.18 -11.95
CA ASP A 69 -1.67 12.36 -11.97
C ASP A 69 -1.15 12.60 -13.39
N ASP A 70 -1.32 13.81 -13.92
CA ASP A 70 -0.74 14.24 -15.18
C ASP A 70 0.51 15.09 -14.90
N PRO A 71 1.72 14.61 -15.24
CA PRO A 71 2.95 15.34 -14.92
C PRO A 71 3.07 16.69 -15.65
N GLU A 72 2.25 16.93 -16.69
CA GLU A 72 2.24 18.20 -17.43
C GLU A 72 1.34 19.28 -16.77
N THR A 73 0.47 18.91 -15.83
CA THR A 73 -0.49 19.80 -15.17
C THR A 73 -0.01 20.24 -13.79
N ALA A 74 1.22 20.74 -13.67
CA ALA A 74 1.86 21.09 -12.40
C ALA A 74 1.10 22.08 -11.46
N ALA A 75 0.04 22.74 -11.93
CA ALA A 75 -0.81 23.64 -11.14
C ALA A 75 -2.17 23.02 -10.75
N ALA A 76 -2.55 21.89 -11.33
CA ALA A 76 -3.73 21.12 -10.95
C ALA A 76 -3.30 19.99 -9.99
N ASP A 77 -4.26 19.49 -9.21
CA ASP A 77 -4.10 18.27 -8.44
C ASP A 77 -5.34 17.42 -8.72
N GLU A 78 -5.19 16.45 -9.63
CA GLU A 78 -6.29 15.61 -10.08
C GLU A 78 -6.91 14.81 -8.93
N THR A 79 -6.13 14.53 -7.88
CA THR A 79 -6.64 13.82 -6.70
C THR A 79 -7.50 14.73 -5.82
N VAL A 80 -7.20 16.02 -5.76
CA VAL A 80 -8.05 17.02 -5.08
C VAL A 80 -9.29 17.32 -5.92
N ASP A 81 -9.15 17.44 -7.24
CA ASP A 81 -10.26 17.75 -8.13
C ASP A 81 -11.28 16.61 -8.25
N ALA A 82 -10.85 15.37 -8.03
CA ALA A 82 -11.71 14.19 -8.08
C ALA A 82 -12.40 13.85 -6.73
N ALA A 83 -12.01 14.49 -5.63
CA ALA A 83 -12.51 14.21 -4.26
C ALA A 83 -13.84 14.88 -3.94
#